data_AF-A0A1G4XTT1-F1
#
_entry.id   AF-A0A1G4XTT1-F1
#
_cell.length_a   1.000
_cell.length_b   1.000
_cell.length_c   1.000
_cell.angle_alpha   90.00
_cell.angle_beta   90.00
_cell.angle_gamma   90.00
#
_symmetry.space_group_name_H-M   'P 1'
#
loop_
_entity.id
_entity.type
_entity.pdbx_description
1 polymer ?
#
loop_
_entity_poly.entity_id
_entity_poly.type
_entity_poly.pdbx_seq_one_letter_code
_entity_poly.pdbx_strand_id
1 'polypeptide(L)' 'MNLLTREEGEALLLKFFTRALKNPSDVETLMALAREHPSTIPMKGIIYQYDRMEKNVLSKADFDDLSTLMFFYGP' A
#
# COMPACT_ATOMS: atom_id res chain seq x y z
N MET A 1 12.99 16.34 8.22
CA MET A 1 12.56 15.05 7.63
C MET A 1 11.12 14.86 8.10
N ASN A 2 10.13 15.05 7.22
CA ASN A 2 8.75 14.75 7.61
C ASN A 2 8.65 13.23 7.71
N LEU A 3 8.54 12.73 8.94
CA LEU A 3 8.28 11.32 9.20
C LEU A 3 6.82 11.06 8.82
N LEU A 4 6.59 10.19 7.82
CA LEU A 4 5.26 9.64 7.59
C LEU A 4 4.97 8.67 8.74
N THR A 5 3.98 8.98 9.57
CA THR A 5 3.60 8.12 10.68
C THR A 5 3.00 6.81 10.17
N ARG A 6 3.00 5.76 11.01
CA ARG A 6 2.41 4.45 10.68
C ARG A 6 0.96 4.58 10.23
N GLU A 7 0.18 5.41 10.91
CA GLU A 7 -1.24 5.66 10.64
C GLU A 7 -1.44 6.40 9.31
N GLU A 8 -0.66 7.45 9.04
CA GLU A 8 -0.67 8.13 7.74
C GLU A 8 -0.25 7.18 6.61
N GLY A 9 0.71 6.29 6.89
CA GLY A 9 1.11 5.20 6.00
C GLY A 9 -0.03 4.24 5.67
N GLU A 10 -0.81 3.79 6.66
CA GLU A 10 -2.00 2.95 6.39
C GLU A 10 -3.06 3.66 5.58
N ALA A 11 -3.34 4.92 5.92
CA ALA A 11 -4.36 5.70 5.22
C ALA A 11 -3.98 5.90 3.75
N LEU A 12 -2.70 6.20 3.49
CA LEU A 12 -2.16 6.34 2.13
C LEU A 12 -2.19 5.01 1.38
N LEU A 13 -1.81 3.91 2.05
CA LEU A 13 -1.84 2.56 1.48
C LEU A 13 -3.27 2.11 1.12
N LEU A 14 -4.22 2.33 2.03
CA LEU A 14 -5.64 2.04 1.80
C LEU A 14 -6.19 2.86 0.63
N LYS A 15 -5.86 4.16 0.57
CA LYS A 15 -6.23 5.04 -0.55
C LYS A 15 -5.66 4.52 -1.87
N PHE A 16 -4.39 4.13 -1.90
CA PHE A 16 -3.77 3.53 -3.08
C PHE A 16 -4.50 2.26 -3.51
N PHE A 17 -4.70 1.30 -2.60
CA PHE A 17 -5.35 0.02 -2.94
C PHE A 17 -6.79 0.16 -3.42
N THR A 18 -7.58 1.03 -2.78
CA THR A 18 -8.97 1.27 -3.18
C THR A 18 -9.08 1.77 -4.62
N ARG A 19 -8.05 2.46 -5.12
CA ARG A 19 -7.97 2.89 -6.52
C ARG A 19 -7.34 1.84 -7.41
N ALA A 20 -6.28 1.19 -6.92
CA ALA A 20 -5.44 0.31 -7.70
C ALA A 20 -6.09 -1.05 -7.98
N LEU A 21 -6.88 -1.58 -7.06
CA LEU A 21 -7.44 -2.92 -7.14
C LEU A 21 -8.90 -2.90 -7.61
N LYS A 22 -9.27 -3.87 -8.45
CA LYS A 22 -10.66 -4.01 -8.91
C LYS A 22 -11.57 -4.64 -7.87
N ASN A 23 -11.02 -5.58 -7.08
CA ASN A 23 -11.80 -6.35 -6.11
C ASN A 23 -11.62 -5.78 -4.69
N PRO A 24 -12.70 -5.40 -3.99
CA PRO A 24 -12.59 -4.91 -2.61
C PRO A 24 -11.97 -5.92 -1.63
N SER A 25 -12.18 -7.23 -1.84
CA SER A 25 -11.58 -8.29 -1.01
C SER A 25 -10.04 -8.32 -1.09
N ASP A 26 -9.47 -7.90 -2.23
CA ASP A 26 -8.02 -7.82 -2.40
C ASP A 26 -7.45 -6.68 -1.55
N VAL A 27 -8.18 -5.57 -1.43
CA VAL A 27 -7.83 -4.45 -0.54
C VAL A 27 -7.79 -4.92 0.92
N GLU A 28 -8.83 -5.62 1.37
CA GLU A 28 -8.90 -6.16 2.73
C GLU A 28 -7.75 -7.11 3.03
N THR A 29 -7.42 -7.99 2.07
CA THR A 29 -6.31 -8.94 2.16
C THR A 29 -4.97 -8.21 2.35
N LEU A 30 -4.67 -7.20 1.53
CA LEU A 30 -3.41 -6.46 1.64
C LEU A 30 -3.35 -5.58 2.89
N MET A 31 -4.48 -5.00 3.32
CA MET A 31 -4.53 -4.21 4.56
C MET A 31 -4.38 -5.08 5.81
N ALA A 32 -4.85 -6.33 5.78
CA ALA A 32 -4.58 -7.28 6.86
C ALA A 32 -3.08 -7.58 6.98
N LEU A 33 -2.40 -7.84 5.86
CA LEU A 33 -0.93 -8.01 5.83
C LEU A 33 -0.20 -6.77 6.34
N ALA A 34 -0.66 -5.58 6.00
CA ALA A 34 -0.07 -4.34 6.50
C ALA A 34 -0.12 -4.26 8.03
N ARG A 35 -1.27 -4.60 8.62
CA ARG A 35 -1.53 -4.51 10.07
C ARG A 35 -0.93 -5.63 10.90
N GLU A 36 -0.59 -6.77 10.28
CA GLU A 36 0.02 -7.91 10.98
C GLU A 36 1.38 -7.56 11.59
N HIS A 37 2.08 -6.58 11.01
CA HIS A 37 3.38 -6.12 11.52
C HIS A 37 3.21 -4.88 12.42
N PRO A 38 3.45 -5.01 13.75
CA PRO A 38 3.14 -3.95 14.71
C PRO A 38 4.08 -2.73 14.60
N SER A 39 5.28 -2.89 14.03
CA SER A 39 6.32 -1.85 14.01
C SER A 39 6.54 -1.21 12.64
N THR A 40 5.99 -1.76 11.55
CA THR A 40 6.22 -1.27 10.18
C THR A 40 5.12 -1.74 9.22
N ILE A 41 5.14 -1.25 7.97
CA ILE A 41 4.36 -1.78 6.86
C ILE A 41 5.29 -2.67 6.02
N PRO A 42 5.02 -3.97 5.85
CA PRO A 42 5.88 -4.89 5.09
C PRO A 42 5.71 -4.71 3.57
N MET A 43 6.12 -3.55 3.03
CA MET A 43 5.85 -3.20 1.63
C MET A 43 6.36 -4.23 0.62
N LYS A 44 7.51 -4.89 0.88
CA LYS A 44 8.02 -5.97 0.01
C LYS A 44 7.02 -7.12 -0.15
N GLY A 45 6.46 -7.62 0.95
CA GLY A 45 5.50 -8.72 0.94
C GLY A 45 4.16 -8.29 0.33
N ILE A 46 3.75 -7.07 0.63
CA ILE A 46 2.55 -6.45 0.06
C ILE A 46 2.64 -6.32 -1.45
N ILE A 47 3.75 -5.80 -1.99
CA ILE A 47 3.95 -5.62 -3.43
C ILE A 47 3.98 -6.96 -4.16
N TYR A 48 4.64 -7.97 -3.57
CA TYR A 48 4.65 -9.33 -4.13
C TYR A 48 3.22 -9.89 -4.31
N GLN A 49 2.32 -9.66 -3.36
CA GLN A 49 0.93 -10.10 -3.48
C GLN A 49 0.12 -9.21 -4.42
N TYR A 50 0.28 -7.88 -4.30
CA TYR A 50 -0.36 -6.90 -5.16
C TYR A 50 -0.12 -7.18 -6.64
N ASP A 51 1.11 -7.52 -7.05
CA ASP A 51 1.47 -7.80 -8.44
C ASP A 51 0.65 -8.94 -9.08
N ARG A 52 0.10 -9.83 -8.26
CA ARG A 52 -0.70 -10.98 -8.68
C ARG A 52 -2.21 -10.70 -8.77
N MET A 53 -2.65 -9.54 -8.29
CA MET A 53 -4.06 -9.15 -8.24
C MET A 53 -4.51 -8.39 -9.49
N GLU A 54 -5.83 -8.34 -9.72
CA GLU A 54 -6.41 -7.60 -10.84
C GLU A 54 -6.46 -6.09 -10.52
N LYS A 55 -5.93 -5.28 -11.44
CA LYS A 55 -5.68 -3.85 -11.21
C LYS A 55 -6.45 -2.95 -12.17
N ASN A 56 -6.78 -1.75 -11.72
CA ASN A 56 -7.22 -0.65 -12.57
C ASN A 56 -6.03 0.02 -13.27
N VAL A 57 -6.34 0.86 -14.27
CA VAL A 57 -5.33 1.77 -14.84
C VAL A 57 -5.03 2.86 -13.81
N LEU A 58 -3.76 2.98 -13.44
CA LEU A 58 -3.30 3.93 -12.44
C LEU A 58 -2.97 5.30 -13.04
N SER A 59 -3.23 6.35 -12.26
CA SER A 59 -2.76 7.70 -12.57
C SER A 59 -1.35 7.93 -12.06
N LYS A 60 -0.71 9.02 -12.51
CA LYS A 60 0.59 9.45 -11.98
C LYS A 60 0.56 9.65 -10.46
N ALA A 61 -0.51 10.24 -9.94
CA ALA A 61 -0.65 10.49 -8.51
C ALA A 61 -0.70 9.19 -7.68
N ASP A 62 -1.27 8.12 -8.25
CA ASP A 62 -1.28 6.82 -7.56
C ASP A 62 0.12 6.19 -7.52
N PHE A 63 0.93 6.40 -8.56
CA PHE A 63 2.35 6.01 -8.55
C PHE A 63 3.18 6.85 -7.59
N ASP A 64 2.87 8.14 -7.43
CA ASP A 64 3.53 9.02 -6.45
C ASP A 64 3.19 8.60 -5.01
N ASP A 65 1.93 8.23 -4.73
CA ASP A 65 1.49 7.65 -3.45
C ASP A 65 2.25 6.34 -3.15
N LEU A 66 2.35 5.43 -4.13
CA LEU A 66 3.12 4.19 -3.99
C LEU A 66 4.62 4.43 -3.77
N SER A 67 5.22 5.36 -4.51
CA SER A 67 6.64 5.71 -4.36
C SER A 67 6.95 6.26 -2.98
N THR A 68 6.02 7.07 -2.43
CA THR A 68 6.11 7.58 -1.06
C THR A 68 6.10 6.42 -0.05
N LEU A 69 5.18 5.47 -0.20
CA LEU A 69 5.11 4.29 0.67
C LEU A 69 6.39 3.44 0.59
N MET A 70 6.93 3.22 -0.60
CA MET A 70 8.17 2.48 -0.80
C MET A 70 9.39 3.20 -0.21
N PHE A 71 9.42 4.52 -0.24
CA PHE A 71 10.50 5.30 0.38
C PHE A 71 10.53 5.15 1.90
N PHE A 72 9.36 5.21 2.56
CA PHE A 72 9.28 5.14 4.02
C PHE A 72 9.27 3.72 4.58
N TYR A 73 8.71 2.75 3.85
CA TYR A 73 8.44 1.39 4.37
C TYR A 73 9.01 0.27 3.49
N GLY A 74 9.69 0.59 2.40
CA GLY A 74 10.34 -0.38 1.51
C GLY A 74 11.66 -0.98 2.00
N PRO A 75 12.56 -0.22 2.69
CA PRO A 75 13.77 -0.77 3.30
C PRO A 75 13.45 -1.88 4.30
#